data_AF-A0ABD5GML9-F1
#
_entry.id   AF-A0ABD5GML9-F1
#
_cell.length_a   1.000
_cell.length_b   1.000
_cell.length_c   1.000
_cell.angle_alpha   90.00
_cell.angle_beta   90.00
_cell.angle_gamma   90.00
#
_symmetry.space_group_name_H-M   'P 1'
#
loop_
_entity.id
_entity.type
_entity.pdbx_description
1 polymer ?
#
loop_
_entity_poly.entity_id
_entity_poly.type
_entity_poly.pdbx_seq_one_letter_code
_entity_poly.pdbx_strand_id
1 'polypeptide(L)'
;MSGKTLTIRDPDVDVLRNIKLLTGKGTASQALMAGAAKAIALNDLVADLRAQLAAEREKVAVLQRVLRDAHGAAVQLAEIAGQGDLFDPSNPLRPGARR
;
A
#
# COMPACT_ATOMS: atom_id res chain seq x y z
N MET A 1 16.05 -40.73 -7.05
CA MET A 1 15.50 -40.07 -5.84
C MET A 1 14.06 -40.54 -5.67
N SER A 2 13.75 -41.29 -4.61
CA SER A 2 12.37 -41.72 -4.33
C SER A 2 11.60 -40.52 -3.77
N GLY A 3 10.79 -39.88 -4.62
CA GLY A 3 9.95 -38.77 -4.21
C GLY A 3 8.84 -39.27 -3.27
N LYS A 4 8.81 -38.73 -2.05
CA LYS A 4 7.76 -39.04 -1.06
C LYS A 4 6.41 -38.63 -1.66
N THR A 5 5.60 -39.60 -2.05
CA THR A 5 4.29 -39.34 -2.66
C THR A 5 3.30 -38.97 -1.57
N LEU A 6 2.87 -37.71 -1.54
CA LEU A 6 1.82 -37.24 -0.64
C LEU A 6 0.46 -37.53 -1.26
N THR A 7 -0.36 -38.30 -0.54
CA THR A 7 -1.74 -38.61 -0.94
C THR A 7 -2.68 -37.86 -0.01
N ILE A 8 -3.59 -37.05 -0.57
CA ILE A 8 -4.64 -36.38 0.19
C ILE A 8 -5.85 -37.31 0.20
N ARG A 9 -6.34 -37.67 1.39
CA ARG A 9 -7.56 -38.47 1.56
C ARG A 9 -8.76 -37.53 1.64
N ASP A 10 -9.83 -37.90 0.96
CA ASP A 10 -11.12 -37.19 0.92
C ASP A 10 -10.98 -35.67 0.70
N PRO A 11 -10.28 -35.23 -0.36
CA PRO A 11 -10.14 -33.81 -0.63
C PRO A 11 -11.49 -33.18 -0.97
N ASP A 12 -11.73 -31.98 -0.46
CA ASP A 12 -12.87 -31.18 -0.85
C ASP A 12 -12.86 -30.95 -2.38
N VAL A 13 -13.89 -31.45 -3.04
CA VAL A 13 -14.02 -31.46 -4.50
C VAL A 13 -14.18 -30.05 -5.04
N ASP A 14 -14.84 -29.16 -4.31
CA ASP A 14 -15.05 -27.78 -4.73
C ASP A 14 -13.74 -26.99 -4.65
N VAL A 15 -12.94 -27.23 -3.61
CA VAL A 15 -11.59 -26.65 -3.50
C VAL A 15 -10.73 -27.10 -4.67
N LEU A 16 -10.71 -28.39 -4.99
CA LEU A 16 -9.95 -28.91 -6.14
C LEU A 16 -10.44 -28.32 -7.46
N ARG A 17 -11.76 -28.19 -7.64
CA ARG A 17 -12.35 -27.59 -8.85
C ARG A 17 -11.94 -26.13 -9.00
N ASN A 18 -12.01 -25.35 -7.91
CA ASN A 18 -11.64 -23.94 -7.91
C ASN A 18 -10.15 -23.75 -8.21
N ILE A 19 -9.27 -24.56 -7.61
CA ILE A 19 -7.83 -24.48 -7.88
C ILE A 19 -7.53 -24.87 -9.34
N LYS A 20 -8.23 -25.88 -9.89
CA LYS A 20 -8.10 -26.22 -11.32
C LYS A 20 -8.51 -25.05 -12.22
N LEU A 21 -9.62 -24.39 -11.93
CA LEU A 21 -10.07 -23.22 -12.69
C LEU A 21 -9.07 -22.06 -12.60
N LEU A 22 -8.55 -21.78 -11.39
CA LEU A 22 -7.59 -20.71 -11.14
C LEU A 22 -6.22 -20.93 -11.78
N THR A 23 -5.83 -22.19 -11.98
CA THR A 23 -4.50 -22.58 -12.49
C THR A 23 -4.52 -23.08 -13.94
N GLY A 24 -5.71 -23.37 -14.49
CA GLY A 24 -5.90 -23.95 -15.82
C GLY A 24 -5.37 -25.38 -15.96
N LYS A 25 -5.15 -26.11 -14.85
CA LYS A 25 -4.58 -27.47 -14.88
C LYS A 25 -5.67 -28.54 -14.89
N GLY A 26 -5.45 -29.60 -15.68
CA GLY A 26 -6.41 -30.68 -15.85
C GLY A 26 -6.46 -31.66 -14.67
N THR A 27 -5.31 -31.94 -14.04
CA THR A 27 -5.21 -32.87 -12.91
C THR A 27 -5.15 -32.12 -11.57
N ALA A 28 -5.69 -32.74 -10.51
CA ALA A 28 -5.73 -32.12 -9.18
C ALA A 28 -4.32 -31.90 -8.59
N SER A 29 -3.40 -32.83 -8.82
CA SER A 29 -2.01 -32.73 -8.36
C SER A 29 -1.26 -31.56 -9.00
N GLN A 30 -1.38 -31.39 -10.32
CA GLN A 30 -0.79 -30.25 -11.02
C GLN A 30 -1.41 -28.92 -10.59
N ALA A 31 -2.74 -28.90 -10.40
CA ALA A 31 -3.45 -27.71 -9.95
C ALA A 31 -2.99 -27.29 -8.55
N LEU A 32 -2.87 -28.23 -7.61
CA LEU A 32 -2.38 -27.96 -6.25
C LEU A 32 -0.94 -27.44 -6.26
N MET A 33 -0.04 -28.07 -7.01
CA MET A 33 1.35 -27.59 -7.12
C MET A 33 1.43 -26.19 -7.72
N ALA A 34 0.69 -25.92 -8.81
CA ALA A 34 0.64 -24.61 -9.43
C ALA A 34 0.01 -23.56 -8.49
N GLY A 35 -1.04 -23.94 -7.76
CA GLY A 35 -1.70 -23.11 -6.77
C GLY A 35 -0.76 -22.74 -5.62
N ALA A 36 0.00 -23.71 -5.10
CA ALA A 36 1.00 -23.47 -4.05
C ALA A 36 2.11 -22.53 -4.54
N ALA A 37 2.66 -22.76 -5.73
CA ALA A 37 3.66 -21.87 -6.32
C ALA A 37 3.13 -20.44 -6.49
N LYS A 38 1.88 -20.29 -6.97
CA LYS A 38 1.22 -18.99 -7.11
C LYS A 38 0.96 -18.33 -5.76
N ALA A 39 0.59 -19.10 -4.74
CA ALA A 39 0.37 -18.58 -3.38
C ALA A 39 1.67 -18.05 -2.77
N ILE A 40 2.81 -18.72 -2.96
CA ILE A 40 4.13 -18.23 -2.53
C ILE A 40 4.44 -16.91 -3.22
N ALA A 41 4.34 -16.86 -4.55
CA ALA A 41 4.62 -15.65 -5.32
C ALA A 41 3.70 -14.47 -4.93
N LEU A 42 2.42 -14.73 -4.66
CA LEU A 42 1.48 -13.71 -4.18
C LEU A 42 1.84 -13.23 -2.77
N ASN A 43 2.33 -14.11 -1.90
CA ASN A 43 2.77 -13.73 -0.56
C ASN A 43 4.00 -12.80 -0.63
N ASP A 44 4.97 -13.13 -1.48
CA ASP A 44 6.14 -12.29 -1.73
C ASP A 44 5.74 -10.92 -2.28
N LEU A 45 4.81 -10.89 -3.25
CA LEU A 45 4.26 -9.64 -3.79
C LEU A 45 3.55 -8.81 -2.70
N VAL A 46 2.74 -9.44 -1.85
CA VAL A 46 2.04 -8.75 -0.76
C VAL A 46 3.04 -8.18 0.25
N ALA A 47 4.12 -8.92 0.56
CA ALA A 47 5.18 -8.44 1.43
C ALA A 47 5.89 -7.21 0.85
N ASP A 48 6.23 -7.25 -0.44
CA ASP A 48 6.86 -6.12 -1.14
C ASP A 48 5.93 -4.90 -1.19
N LEU A 49 4.66 -5.08 -1.56
CA LEU A 49 3.68 -3.99 -1.57
C LEU A 49 3.49 -3.35 -0.18
N ARG A 50 3.54 -4.14 0.89
CA ARG A 50 3.49 -3.62 2.27
C ARG A 50 4.73 -2.79 2.60
N ALA A 51 5.91 -3.22 2.16
CA ALA A 51 7.15 -2.47 2.36
C ALA A 51 7.11 -1.13 1.58
N GLN A 52 6.67 -1.16 0.32
CA GLN A 52 6.49 0.05 -0.49
C GLN A 52 5.50 1.03 0.15
N LEU A 53 4.36 0.52 0.64
CA LEU A 53 3.36 1.36 1.32
C LEU A 53 3.93 2.01 2.59
N ALA A 54 4.74 1.28 3.36
CA ALA A 54 5.40 1.85 4.54
C ALA A 54 6.37 2.96 4.16
N ALA A 55 7.17 2.76 3.11
CA ALA A 55 8.10 3.76 2.60
C ALA A 55 7.39 5.02 2.09
N GLU A 56 6.28 4.87 1.36
CA GLU A 56 5.49 6.02 0.90
C GLU A 56 4.82 6.78 2.05
N ARG A 57 4.32 6.07 3.08
CA ARG A 57 3.79 6.71 4.29
C ARG A 57 4.85 7.54 5.01
N GLU A 58 6.07 7.04 5.10
CA GLU A 58 7.19 7.79 5.69
C GLU A 58 7.51 9.05 4.89
N LYS A 59 7.59 8.95 3.55
CA LYS A 59 7.79 10.12 2.68
C LYS A 59 6.70 11.17 2.89
N VAL A 60 5.44 10.75 2.95
CA VAL A 60 4.31 11.66 3.22
C VAL A 60 4.45 12.32 4.59
N ALA A 61 4.83 11.58 5.62
CA ALA A 61 5.04 12.14 6.96
C ALA A 61 6.14 13.21 6.98
N VAL A 62 7.26 12.95 6.29
CA VAL A 62 8.37 13.90 6.14
C VAL A 62 7.90 15.15 5.37
N LEU A 63 7.23 14.98 4.23
CA LEU A 63 6.72 16.11 3.44
C LEU A 63 5.73 16.97 4.23
N GLN A 64 4.82 16.34 4.98
CA GLN A 64 3.89 17.06 5.85
C GLN A 64 4.61 17.84 6.95
N ARG A 65 5.70 17.30 7.50
CA ARG A 65 6.53 18.03 8.47
C ARG A 65 7.19 19.24 7.83
N VAL A 66 7.83 19.06 6.67
CA VAL A 66 8.47 20.16 5.92
C VAL A 66 7.47 21.26 5.59
N LEU A 67 6.25 20.91 5.17
CA LEU A 67 5.20 21.88 4.89
C LEU A 67 4.77 22.66 6.14
N ARG A 68 4.67 22.00 7.31
CA ARG A 68 4.37 22.69 8.58
C ARG A 68 5.49 23.65 8.97
N ASP A 69 6.74 23.21 8.85
CA ASP A 69 7.90 24.03 9.21
C ASP A 69 8.02 25.24 8.27
N ALA A 70 7.83 25.03 6.97
CA ALA A 70 7.80 26.10 5.96
C ALA A 70 6.66 27.08 6.20
N HIS A 71 5.47 26.58 6.57
CA HIS A 71 4.34 27.44 6.93
C HIS A 71 4.65 28.29 8.17
N GLY A 72 5.23 27.70 9.22
CA GLY A 72 5.65 28.44 10.41
C GLY A 72 6.68 29.52 10.11
N ALA A 73 7.67 29.21 9.26
CA ALA A 73 8.67 30.19 8.82
C ALA A 73 8.04 31.33 8.00
N ALA A 74 7.07 31.03 7.14
CA ALA A 74 6.36 32.03 6.35
C ALA A 74 5.53 32.97 7.24
N VAL A 75 4.88 32.45 8.28
CA VAL A 75 4.15 33.25 9.27
C VAL A 75 5.10 34.21 10.00
N GLN A 76 6.24 33.70 10.51
CA GLN A 76 7.24 34.54 11.17
C GLN A 76 7.79 35.65 10.25
N LEU A 77 8.06 35.32 8.99
CA LEU A 77 8.53 36.29 8.01
C LEU A 77 7.48 37.38 7.75
N ALA A 78 6.20 37.01 7.63
CA ALA A 78 5.12 37.96 7.45
C ALA A 78 4.96 38.87 8.67
N GLU A 79 5.07 38.34 9.90
CA GLU A 79 5.08 39.14 11.12
C GLU A 79 6.21 40.18 11.11
N ILE A 80 7.44 39.78 10.79
CA ILE A 80 8.60 40.67 10.71
C ILE A 80 8.41 41.74 9.62
N ALA A 81 7.77 41.39 8.50
CA ALA A 81 7.45 42.30 7.41
C ALA A 81 6.25 43.22 7.69
N GLY A 82 5.61 43.12 8.87
CA GLY A 82 4.41 43.89 9.23
C GLY A 82 3.13 43.42 8.53
N GLN A 83 3.15 42.22 7.94
CA GLN A 83 2.03 41.57 7.24
C GLN A 83 1.44 40.41 8.07
N GLY A 84 1.45 40.52 9.40
CA GLY A 84 0.97 39.44 10.30
C GLY A 84 -0.51 39.11 10.12
N ASP A 85 -1.31 40.03 9.58
CA ASP A 85 -2.72 39.84 9.25
C ASP A 85 -2.93 38.92 8.03
N LEU A 86 -1.91 38.71 7.19
CA LEU A 86 -2.01 37.99 5.92
C LEU A 86 -2.47 36.52 6.07
N PHE A 87 -2.22 35.92 7.24
CA PHE A 87 -2.61 34.54 7.53
C PHE A 87 -3.82 34.43 8.49
N ASP A 88 -4.41 35.54 8.91
CA ASP A 88 -5.59 35.55 9.78
C ASP A 88 -6.81 34.95 9.04
N PRO A 89 -7.54 33.99 9.62
CA PRO A 89 -8.75 33.43 9.02
C PRO A 89 -9.84 34.45 8.67
N SER A 90 -9.87 35.59 9.36
CA SER A 90 -10.80 36.69 9.12
C SER A 90 -10.34 37.65 8.01
N ASN A 91 -9.09 37.56 7.55
CA ASN A 91 -8.57 38.42 6.49
C ASN A 91 -9.12 37.97 5.11
N PRO A 92 -9.92 38.80 4.42
CA PRO A 92 -10.49 38.46 3.12
C PRO A 92 -9.43 38.36 2.00
N LEU A 93 -8.22 38.87 2.23
CA LEU A 93 -7.09 38.84 1.30
C LEU A 93 -6.11 37.68 1.58
N ARG A 94 -6.37 36.83 2.59
CA ARG A 94 -5.46 35.72 2.91
C ARG A 94 -5.27 34.78 1.69
N PRO A 95 -4.06 34.29 1.44
CA PRO A 95 -3.82 33.29 0.40
C PRO A 95 -4.71 32.06 0.60
N GLY A 96 -5.46 31.66 -0.43
CA GLY A 96 -6.36 30.50 -0.38
C GLY A 96 -7.78 30.78 0.15
N ALA A 97 -8.14 32.02 0.52
CA ALA A 97 -9.52 32.38 0.86
C ALA A 97 -10.49 32.37 -0.32
N ARG A 98 -9.99 32.43 -1.57
CA ARG A 98 -10.84 32.35 -2.76
C ARG A 98 -11.06 30.89 -3.16
N ARG A 99 -12.23 30.37 -2.81
CA ARG A 99 -12.98 29.39 -3.60
C ARG A 99 -14.37 29.94 -3.84
#